data_AF-X0UGE3-F1
#
_entry.id   AF-X0UGE3-F1
#
_cell.length_a   1.000
_cell.length_b   1.000
_cell.length_c   1.000
_cell.angle_alpha   90.00
_cell.angle_beta   90.00
_cell.angle_gamma   90.00
#
_symmetry.space_group_name_H-M   'P 1'
#
loop_
_entity.id
_entity.type
_entity.pdbx_description
1 polymer ?
#
loop_
_entity_poly.entity_id
_entity_poly.type
_entity_poly.pdbx_seq_one_letter_code
_entity_poly.pdbx_strand_id
1 'polypeptide(L)' 'CIQCGLCVEACPYDALFMGYSFKRAKYRRSELIQSDDELLESPERPASGYFHPDIAEKLPEQTLLVEKITEKRE' A
#
# COMPACT_ATOMS: atom_id res chain seq x y z
N CYS A 1 -2.44 14.28 -5.41
CA CYS A 1 -1.75 13.34 -4.50
C CYS A 1 -0.25 13.43 -4.79
N ILE A 2 0.57 13.72 -3.77
CA ILE A 2 2.04 13.66 -3.85
C ILE A 2 2.61 12.43 -3.13
N GLN A 3 1.73 11.49 -2.73
CA GLN A 3 2.09 10.27 -1.99
C GLN A 3 2.84 10.53 -0.67
N CYS A 4 2.45 11.57 0.07
CA CYS A 4 3.11 11.96 1.32
C CYS A 4 2.61 11.24 2.58
N GLY A 5 1.53 10.45 2.52
CA GLY A 5 0.99 9.75 3.69
C GLY A 5 0.15 10.60 4.66
N LEU A 6 0.17 11.92 4.57
CA LEU A 6 -0.55 12.81 5.50
C LEU A 6 -2.06 12.54 5.60
N CYS A 7 -2.70 12.05 4.54
CA CYS A 7 -4.12 11.70 4.60
C CYS A 7 -4.41 10.45 5.43
N VAL A 8 -3.45 9.51 5.51
CA VAL A 8 -3.51 8.34 6.40
C VAL A 8 -3.37 8.81 7.84
N GLU A 9 -2.36 9.65 8.11
CA GLU A 9 -2.07 10.16 9.45
C GLU A 9 -3.18 11.06 10.03
N ALA A 10 -3.85 11.82 9.17
CA ALA A 10 -4.90 12.74 9.57
C ALA A 10 -6.27 12.06 9.77
N CYS A 11 -6.46 10.82 9.32
CA CYS A 11 -7.76 10.16 9.36
C CYS A 11 -8.05 9.65 10.78
N PRO A 12 -9.11 10.11 11.46
CA PRO A 12 -9.43 9.67 12.83
C PRO A 12 -10.18 8.33 12.88
N TYR A 13 -10.55 7.77 11.73
CA TYR A 13 -11.36 6.55 11.60
C TYR A 13 -10.62 5.40 10.90
N ASP A 14 -9.32 5.57 10.63
CA ASP A 14 -8.52 4.58 9.89
C ASP A 14 -9.18 4.13 8.56
N ALA A 15 -9.79 5.08 7.84
CA ALA A 15 -10.48 4.79 6.58
C ALA A 15 -9.55 4.79 5.37
N LEU A 16 -8.36 5.40 5.49
CA LEU A 16 -7.40 5.57 4.40
C LEU A 16 -6.12 4.83 4.72
N PHE A 17 -5.64 4.04 3.75
CA PHE A 17 -4.39 3.30 3.86
C PHE A 17 -3.48 3.62 2.67
N MET A 18 -2.18 3.62 2.90
CA MET A 18 -1.22 3.60 1.79
C MET A 18 -1.07 2.17 1.30
N GLY A 19 -1.19 1.92 0.00
CA GLY A 19 -0.94 0.61 -0.60
C GLY A 19 0.49 0.45 -1.09
N TYR A 20 0.87 -0.77 -1.47
CA TYR A 20 2.20 -1.08 -2.03
C TYR A 20 2.29 -0.93 -3.56
N SER A 21 1.18 -0.68 -4.24
CA SER A 21 1.10 -0.68 -5.70
C SER A 21 1.75 0.57 -6.31
N PHE A 22 3.07 0.52 -6.55
CA PHE A 22 3.81 1.63 -7.17
C PHE A 22 3.80 1.61 -8.71
N LYS A 23 3.62 0.44 -9.32
CA LYS A 23 3.65 0.25 -10.80
C LYS A 23 2.30 0.58 -11.46
N ARG A 24 1.82 1.83 -11.31
CA ARG A 24 0.49 2.26 -11.79
C ARG A 24 0.54 3.41 -12.81
N ALA A 25 1.62 3.48 -13.59
CA ALA A 25 1.72 4.45 -14.68
C ALA A 25 0.59 4.25 -15.71
N LYS A 26 0.09 5.36 -16.26
CA LYS A 26 -0.99 5.40 -17.25
C LYS A 26 -0.62 6.33 -18.39
N TYR A 27 -1.20 6.11 -19.58
CA TYR A 27 -0.89 6.91 -20.76
C TYR A 27 -1.70 8.21 -20.84
N ARG A 28 -2.88 8.25 -20.19
CA ARG A 28 -3.75 9.44 -20.18
C ARG A 28 -3.93 9.96 -18.76
N ARG A 29 -3.97 11.29 -18.62
CA ARG A 29 -4.17 11.96 -17.32
C ARG A 29 -5.47 11.54 -16.64
N SER A 30 -6.56 11.35 -17.39
CA SER A 30 -7.85 10.96 -16.83
C SER A 30 -7.82 9.59 -16.15
N GLU A 31 -6.94 8.69 -16.60
CA GLU A 31 -6.76 7.34 -16.03
C GLU A 31 -5.99 7.36 -14.69
N LEU A 32 -5.42 8.50 -14.29
CA LEU A 32 -4.77 8.68 -12.99
C LEU A 32 -5.74 9.13 -11.90
N ILE A 33 -6.95 9.53 -12.27
CA ILE A 33 -8.01 9.89 -11.32
C ILE A 33 -8.63 8.59 -10.85
N GLN A 34 -8.51 8.30 -9.56
CA GLN A 34 -9.09 7.10 -8.94
C GLN A 34 -10.51 7.39 -8.50
N SER A 35 -11.43 6.46 -8.73
CA SER A 35 -12.78 6.50 -8.16
C SER A 35 -12.80 5.87 -6.76
N ASP A 36 -13.88 6.12 -6.01
CA ASP A 36 -14.06 5.56 -4.66
C ASP A 36 -14.03 4.03 -4.67
N ASP A 37 -14.69 3.39 -5.65
CA ASP A 37 -14.68 1.93 -5.81
C ASP A 37 -13.27 1.36 -6.03
N GLU A 38 -12.41 2.09 -6.76
CA GLU A 38 -11.03 1.67 -6.98
C GLU A 38 -10.15 1.81 -5.73
N LEU A 39 -10.56 2.65 -4.76
CA LEU A 39 -9.82 2.92 -3.52
C LEU A 39 -10.17 1.95 -2.39
N LEU A 40 -11.23 1.16 -2.53
CA LEU A 40 -11.58 0.13 -1.57
C LEU A 40 -10.47 -0.93 -1.46
N GLU A 41 -10.38 -1.54 -0.28
CA GLU A 41 -9.46 -2.64 -0.03
C GLU A 41 -9.77 -3.82 -0.97
N SER A 42 -8.73 -4.35 -1.61
CA SER A 42 -8.83 -5.54 -2.45
C SER A 42 -7.60 -6.44 -2.27
N PRO A 43 -7.70 -7.74 -2.59
CA PRO A 43 -6.54 -8.64 -2.56
C PRO A 43 -5.35 -8.15 -3.40
N GLU A 44 -5.61 -7.40 -4.46
CA GLU A 44 -4.60 -6.79 -5.34
C GLU A 44 -3.98 -5.50 -4.76
N ARG A 45 -4.62 -4.91 -3.75
CA ARG A 45 -4.24 -3.65 -3.11
C ARG A 45 -4.25 -3.77 -1.57
N PRO A 46 -3.37 -4.61 -1.00
CA PRO A 46 -3.29 -4.73 0.46
C PRO A 46 -2.84 -3.41 1.10
N ALA A 47 -3.43 -3.11 2.26
CA ALA A 47 -3.00 -2.00 3.11
C ALA A 47 -1.54 -2.20 3.55
N SER A 48 -0.75 -1.13 3.55
CA SER A 48 0.60 -1.15 4.08
C SER A 48 0.64 -0.92 5.58
N GLY A 49 1.76 -1.29 6.21
CA GLY A 49 2.02 -0.98 7.61
C GLY A 49 2.38 0.50 7.88
N TYR A 50 2.31 1.37 6.87
CA TYR A 50 2.60 2.81 7.08
C TYR A 50 1.55 3.42 8.01
N PHE A 51 2.00 3.95 9.16
CA PHE A 51 1.15 4.51 10.22
C PHE A 51 0.15 3.51 10.84
N HIS A 52 0.30 2.21 10.58
CA HIS A 52 -0.53 1.13 11.13
C HIS A 52 0.35 0.03 11.72
N PRO A 53 0.74 0.13 13.01
CA PRO A 53 1.67 -0.80 13.65
C PRO A 53 1.11 -2.23 13.76
N ASP A 54 -0.20 -2.37 13.92
CA ASP A 54 -0.93 -3.64 13.99
C ASP A 54 -0.88 -4.43 12.67
N ILE A 55 -0.75 -3.73 11.54
CA ILE A 55 -0.51 -4.33 10.22
C ILE A 55 0.98 -4.64 10.07
N ALA A 56 1.84 -3.69 10.45
CA ALA A 56 3.29 -3.83 10.32
C ALA A 56 3.84 -5.07 11.06
N GLU A 57 3.32 -5.38 12.24
CA GLU A 57 3.72 -6.55 13.04
C GLU A 57 3.39 -7.89 12.35
N LYS A 58 2.38 -7.92 11.49
CA LYS A 58 1.97 -9.12 10.73
C LYS A 58 2.75 -9.30 9.43
N LEU A 59 3.52 -8.30 9.01
CA LEU A 59 4.30 -8.36 7.79
C LEU A 59 5.52 -9.27 8.00
N PRO A 60 5.96 -9.99 6.95
CA PRO A 60 7.19 -10.75 7.03
C PRO A 60 8.34 -9.78 7.33
N GLU A 61 9.26 -10.20 8.21
CA GLU A 61 10.47 -9.43 8.49
C GLU A 61 11.21 -9.17 7.18
N GLN A 62 11.44 -7.89 6.86
CA GLN A 62 12.29 -7.55 5.73
C GLN A 62 13.73 -7.89 6.10
N THR A 63 14.17 -9.07 5.70
CA THR A 63 15.58 -9.28 5.44
C THR A 63 15.95 -8.23 4.39
N LEU A 64 16.82 -7.28 4.74
CA LEU A 64 17.46 -6.38 3.78
C LEU A 64 17.87 -7.22 2.56
N LEU A 65 17.81 -6.66 1.33
CA LEU A 65 18.12 -7.34 0.06
C LEU A 65 19.51 -8.04 -0.02
N VAL A 66 20.25 -8.08 1.09
CA VAL A 66 21.39 -8.96 1.39
C VAL A 66 20.97 -10.43 1.47
N GLU A 67 19.80 -10.75 2.04
CA GLU A 67 19.28 -12.12 2.13
C GLU A 67 17.98 -12.23 1.33
N LYS A 68 18.10 -12.73 0.09
CA LYS A 68 16.94 -13.13 -0.72
C LYS A 68 16.09 -14.12 0.08
N ILE A 69 14.79 -13.84 0.19
CA ILE A 69 13.80 -14.84 0.59
C ILE A 69 13.92 -16.03 -0.39
N THR A 70 14.53 -17.12 0.06
CA THR A 70 14.73 -18.37 -0.69
C THR A 70 13.56 -19.35 -0.52
N GLU A 71 12.48 -18.95 0.11
CA GLU A 71 11.31 -19.81 0.25
C GLU A 71 10.43 -19.69 -1.00
N LYS A 72 10.45 -20.76 -1.81
CA LYS A 72 9.48 -20.99 -2.88
C LYS A 72 8.08 -20.91 -2.27
N ARG A 73 7.27 -19.97 -2.75
CA ARG A 73 5.82 -20.06 -2.61
C ARG A 73 5.37 -21.28 -3.42
N GLU A 74 4.92 -22.32 -2.73
CA GLU A 74 4.20 -23.47 -3.31
C GLU A 74 2.88 -23.02 -3.96
#